data_AF-A0A2E9GP38-F1
#
_entry.id   AF-A0A2E9GP38-F1
#
_cell.length_a   1.000
_cell.length_b   1.000
_cell.length_c   1.000
_cell.angle_alpha   90.00
_cell.angle_beta   90.00
_cell.angle_gamma   90.00
#
_symmetry.space_group_name_H-M   'P 1'
#
loop_
_entity.id
_entity.type
_entity.pdbx_description
1 polymer ?
#
loop_
_entity_poly.entity_id
_entity_poly.type
_entity_poly.pdbx_seq_one_letter_code
_entity_poly.pdbx_strand_id
1 'polypeptide(L)'
;MTLVISLFVLYNLNLREIGVLDPLPATLLPVSLLVEGNADLDEFRELLAGDAHGRALVAFGTVQERDGHLVSSYPIGVPVLAVPFYALPVWLGWLDDIADYRLVAKLAASFMVALSAGLLFLAGVRIGGVEAALVAAITYGAASNAWTVASQALWQHGPGMLCLSAALLLVLRLERNGGARTALAAGVFLALAVACRSLNLIPSACLGLFVLVRHRRWVLHFGLPLILVGVWQGGYNVSTFGEIRGGYEAIWTSPWHGWRGLNQQNAFTHPIGAGVVNLLLNPNKGLLVYSPWAIFAIVGLAASLRSKEFPLSPYLSLWVVIVVVALAQNQLWWGGSGFGPRYFCELQTAFALVLAWLWPRIARRPFLRTGFAVCIAFSFAVQVIGAFYTPCGWHEEPVPIDLDESRLWDWRDPQLLRCLRAGPRPFEFLMSDAD
;
A
#
# COMPACT_ATOMS: atom_id res chain seq x y z
N MET A 1 9.46 20.12 2.59
CA MET A 1 10.71 19.38 2.40
C MET A 1 11.10 18.65 3.69
N THR A 2 11.23 19.36 4.83
CA THR A 2 11.60 18.77 6.13
C THR A 2 10.81 17.52 6.51
N LEU A 3 9.47 17.54 6.45
CA LEU A 3 8.62 16.38 6.77
C LEU A 3 8.96 15.14 5.92
N VAL A 4 9.15 15.34 4.60
CA VAL A 4 9.45 14.24 3.67
C VAL A 4 10.82 13.64 4.00
N ILE A 5 11.83 14.47 4.22
CA ILE A 5 13.18 14.01 4.59
C ILE A 5 13.15 13.27 5.93
N SER A 6 12.48 13.80 6.94
CA SER A 6 12.40 13.15 8.26
C SER A 6 11.72 11.78 8.20
N LEU A 7 10.63 11.65 7.43
CA LEU A 7 9.95 10.35 7.25
C LEU A 7 10.80 9.40 6.39
N PHE A 8 11.46 9.90 5.35
CA PHE A 8 12.37 9.09 4.55
C PHE A 8 13.51 8.50 5.40
N VAL A 9 14.12 9.32 6.26
CA VAL A 9 15.13 8.83 7.23
C VAL A 9 14.50 7.80 8.17
N LEU A 10 13.35 8.10 8.78
CA LEU A 10 12.63 7.20 9.68
C LEU A 10 12.39 5.81 9.07
N TYR A 11 11.96 5.76 7.81
CA TYR A 11 11.65 4.52 7.10
C TYR A 11 12.88 3.66 6.78
N ASN A 12 14.06 4.27 6.76
CA ASN A 12 15.34 3.62 6.47
C ASN A 12 16.21 3.39 7.72
N LEU A 13 15.77 3.78 8.91
CA LEU A 13 16.52 3.56 10.16
C LEU A 13 16.77 2.08 10.48
N ASN A 14 16.01 1.17 9.88
CA ASN A 14 16.21 -0.27 10.06
C ASN A 14 17.25 -0.88 9.10
N LEU A 15 17.77 -0.10 8.14
CA LEU A 15 18.84 -0.50 7.21
C LEU A 15 18.62 -1.89 6.59
N ARG A 16 17.37 -2.16 6.22
CA ARG A 16 16.96 -3.42 5.60
C ARG A 16 15.67 -3.27 4.80
N GLU A 17 15.43 -4.23 3.93
CA GLU A 17 14.15 -4.43 3.27
C GLU A 17 13.21 -5.25 4.18
N ILE A 18 11.91 -4.96 4.17
CA ILE A 18 10.91 -5.86 4.78
C ILE A 18 9.96 -6.33 3.68
N GLY A 19 10.41 -7.32 2.92
CA GLY A 19 9.68 -7.96 1.83
C GLY A 19 10.31 -9.31 1.53
N VAL A 20 9.50 -10.37 1.44
CA VAL A 20 10.03 -11.74 1.26
C VAL A 20 9.96 -12.14 -0.21
N LEU A 21 8.74 -12.28 -0.75
CA LEU A 21 8.50 -12.79 -2.11
C LEU A 21 7.69 -11.82 -2.97
N ASP A 22 6.57 -11.30 -2.44
CA ASP A 22 5.64 -10.41 -3.16
C ASP A 22 6.30 -9.24 -3.93
N PRO A 23 7.27 -8.47 -3.37
CA PRO A 23 7.80 -7.29 -4.03
C PRO A 23 8.96 -7.57 -4.99
N LEU A 24 9.49 -8.80 -5.03
CA LEU A 24 10.70 -9.08 -5.79
C LEU A 24 10.53 -8.90 -7.31
N PRO A 25 9.42 -9.33 -7.95
CA PRO A 25 9.19 -9.01 -9.37
C PRO A 25 9.18 -7.50 -9.62
N ALA A 26 8.59 -6.73 -8.69
CA ALA A 26 8.57 -5.27 -8.78
C ALA A 26 9.92 -4.59 -8.52
N THR A 27 10.86 -5.33 -7.91
CA THR A 27 12.24 -4.91 -7.63
C THR A 27 13.15 -5.14 -8.84
N LEU A 28 12.95 -6.23 -9.58
CA LEU A 28 13.77 -6.60 -10.73
C LEU A 28 13.29 -5.95 -12.04
N LEU A 29 11.98 -5.92 -12.28
CA LEU A 29 11.41 -5.46 -13.56
C LEU A 29 11.78 -4.01 -13.98
N PRO A 30 12.05 -3.04 -13.08
CA PRO A 30 12.59 -1.74 -13.48
C PRO A 30 13.90 -1.84 -14.27
N VAL A 31 14.71 -2.86 -14.00
CA VAL A 31 15.98 -3.11 -14.68
C VAL A 31 15.74 -3.65 -16.08
N SER A 32 14.84 -4.63 -16.24
CA SER A 32 14.41 -5.16 -17.55
C SER A 32 13.89 -4.04 -18.46
N LEU A 33 13.05 -3.17 -17.90
CA LEU A 33 12.52 -1.99 -18.61
C LEU A 33 13.61 -1.02 -19.07
N LEU A 34 14.72 -0.91 -18.34
CA LEU A 34 15.83 0.01 -18.64
C LEU A 34 16.87 -0.61 -19.59
N VAL A 35 17.18 -1.89 -19.42
CA VAL A 35 18.27 -2.58 -20.12
C VAL A 35 17.77 -3.19 -21.43
N GLU A 36 16.63 -3.88 -21.40
CA GLU A 36 16.10 -4.61 -22.56
C GLU A 36 14.87 -3.93 -23.17
N GLY A 37 14.16 -3.09 -22.42
CA GLY A 37 12.97 -2.39 -22.88
C GLY A 37 11.73 -3.28 -23.00
N ASN A 38 11.74 -4.44 -22.35
CA ASN A 38 10.65 -5.40 -22.24
C ASN A 38 10.11 -5.48 -20.80
N ALA A 39 9.10 -6.32 -20.59
CA ALA A 39 8.43 -6.49 -19.30
C ALA A 39 8.37 -7.96 -18.86
N ASP A 40 9.36 -8.74 -19.31
CA ASP A 40 9.70 -10.06 -18.79
C ASP A 40 10.92 -9.97 -17.85
N LEU A 41 11.30 -11.10 -17.26
CA LEU A 41 12.36 -11.24 -16.26
C LEU A 41 13.34 -12.35 -16.68
N ASP A 42 13.52 -12.55 -17.99
CA ASP A 42 14.30 -13.67 -18.52
C ASP A 42 15.77 -13.60 -18.15
N GLU A 43 16.35 -12.40 -18.07
CA GLU A 43 17.73 -12.15 -17.66
C GLU A 43 17.99 -12.51 -16.19
N PHE A 44 16.93 -12.57 -15.38
CA PHE A 44 17.02 -12.94 -13.96
C PHE A 44 16.82 -14.44 -13.72
N ARG A 45 16.65 -15.27 -14.75
CA ARG A 45 16.40 -16.71 -14.57
C ARG A 45 17.47 -17.41 -13.76
N GLU A 46 18.74 -17.10 -13.95
CA GLU A 46 19.83 -17.72 -13.17
C GLU A 46 19.81 -17.24 -11.72
N LEU A 47 19.63 -15.93 -11.49
CA LEU A 47 19.47 -15.33 -10.16
C LEU A 47 18.29 -15.98 -9.40
N LEU A 48 17.20 -16.29 -10.11
CA LEU A 48 16.01 -16.92 -9.55
C LEU A 48 16.11 -18.46 -9.48
N ALA A 49 16.91 -19.11 -10.32
CA ALA A 49 17.09 -20.57 -10.28
C ALA A 49 18.10 -21.02 -9.23
N GLY A 50 19.16 -20.22 -9.02
CA GLY A 50 20.28 -20.55 -8.14
C GLY A 50 19.96 -20.50 -6.64
N ASP A 51 18.95 -19.74 -6.24
CA ASP A 51 18.57 -19.53 -4.84
C ASP A 51 17.27 -20.31 -4.47
N ALA A 52 17.18 -20.82 -3.24
CA ALA A 52 15.95 -21.33 -2.68
C ALA A 52 14.80 -20.30 -2.76
N HIS A 53 15.12 -19.00 -2.71
CA HIS A 53 14.15 -17.92 -2.87
C HIS A 53 13.47 -17.89 -4.24
N GLY A 54 14.18 -18.12 -5.34
CA GLY A 54 13.54 -18.03 -6.64
C GLY A 54 12.71 -19.27 -7.01
N ARG A 55 13.06 -20.45 -6.48
CA ARG A 55 12.12 -21.59 -6.45
C ARG A 55 10.88 -21.26 -5.61
N ALA A 56 11.03 -20.54 -4.50
CA ALA A 56 9.90 -20.09 -3.69
C ALA A 56 9.02 -19.07 -4.41
N LEU A 57 9.56 -18.18 -5.25
CA LEU A 57 8.77 -17.21 -6.04
C LEU A 57 7.84 -17.89 -7.06
N VAL A 58 8.38 -18.83 -7.85
CA VAL A 58 7.60 -19.61 -8.83
C VAL A 58 6.56 -20.43 -8.08
N ALA A 59 6.96 -21.09 -6.99
CA ALA A 59 6.04 -21.87 -6.19
C ALA A 59 4.95 -21.00 -5.52
N PHE A 60 5.25 -19.76 -5.14
CA PHE A 60 4.29 -18.83 -4.58
C PHE A 60 3.36 -18.22 -5.63
N GLY A 61 3.79 -18.20 -6.90
CA GLY A 61 3.05 -17.67 -8.04
C GLY A 61 3.23 -16.16 -8.26
N THR A 62 4.27 -15.54 -7.67
CA THR A 62 4.60 -14.11 -7.92
C THR A 62 5.15 -13.88 -9.33
N VAL A 63 5.78 -14.92 -9.90
CA VAL A 63 6.24 -15.01 -11.28
C VAL A 63 5.67 -16.27 -11.92
N GLN A 64 5.48 -16.24 -13.24
CA GLN A 64 4.99 -17.38 -14.01
C GLN A 64 5.62 -17.42 -15.40
N GLU A 65 5.70 -18.61 -15.98
CA GLU A 65 6.19 -18.81 -17.34
C GLU A 65 5.03 -18.69 -18.35
N ARG A 66 5.19 -17.83 -19.36
CA ARG A 66 4.21 -17.56 -20.42
C ARG A 66 4.92 -17.45 -21.76
N ASP A 67 4.57 -18.31 -22.70
CA ASP A 67 5.15 -18.36 -24.05
C ASP A 67 6.70 -18.38 -24.07
N GLY A 68 7.29 -19.06 -23.07
CA GLY A 68 8.74 -19.15 -22.91
C GLY A 68 9.39 -17.99 -22.16
N HIS A 69 8.62 -16.99 -21.72
CA HIS A 69 9.08 -15.82 -20.97
C HIS A 69 8.67 -15.88 -19.50
N LEU A 70 9.54 -15.39 -18.61
CA LEU A 70 9.26 -15.28 -17.18
C LEU A 70 8.62 -13.93 -16.90
N VAL A 71 7.38 -13.90 -16.39
CA VAL A 71 6.63 -12.64 -16.22
C VAL A 71 6.08 -12.48 -14.81
N SER A 72 5.97 -11.23 -14.35
CA SER A 72 5.35 -10.88 -13.07
C SER A 72 3.84 -11.16 -13.07
N SER A 73 3.33 -11.83 -12.05
CA SER A 73 1.88 -12.01 -11.85
C SER A 73 1.18 -10.73 -11.38
N TYR A 74 1.94 -9.74 -10.90
CA TYR A 74 1.42 -8.44 -10.45
C TYR A 74 1.38 -7.40 -11.59
N PRO A 75 0.43 -6.45 -11.51
CA PRO A 75 0.37 -5.27 -12.37
C PRO A 75 1.70 -4.51 -12.51
N ILE A 76 1.98 -4.08 -13.74
CA ILE A 76 3.23 -3.43 -14.17
C ILE A 76 3.41 -1.99 -13.63
N GLY A 77 2.36 -1.36 -13.10
CA GLY A 77 2.42 0.05 -12.70
C GLY A 77 3.43 0.38 -11.60
N VAL A 78 3.69 -0.57 -10.68
CA VAL A 78 4.72 -0.40 -9.63
C VAL A 78 6.12 -0.31 -10.24
N PRO A 79 6.60 -1.30 -11.02
CA PRO A 79 7.87 -1.23 -11.72
C PRO A 79 8.07 0.06 -12.51
N VAL A 80 7.05 0.46 -13.30
CA VAL A 80 7.13 1.66 -14.14
C VAL A 80 7.39 2.92 -13.32
N LEU A 81 6.76 3.04 -12.14
CA LEU A 81 7.01 4.17 -11.24
C LEU A 81 8.37 4.09 -10.54
N ALA A 82 8.94 2.89 -10.39
CA ALA A 82 10.25 2.68 -9.78
C ALA A 82 11.42 2.94 -10.74
N VAL A 83 11.23 2.86 -12.07
CA VAL A 83 12.28 3.08 -13.09
C VAL A 83 13.20 4.28 -12.81
N PRO A 84 12.72 5.49 -12.44
CA PRO A 84 13.60 6.63 -12.19
C PRO A 84 14.64 6.40 -11.08
N PHE A 85 14.37 5.49 -10.12
CA PHE A 85 15.29 5.16 -9.03
C PHE A 85 16.37 4.17 -9.45
N TYR A 86 16.10 3.36 -10.48
CA TYR A 86 17.02 2.35 -11.00
C TYR A 86 17.90 2.89 -12.14
N ALA A 87 17.49 3.98 -12.81
CA ALA A 87 18.20 4.53 -13.96
C ALA A 87 19.68 4.83 -13.67
N LEU A 88 19.99 5.47 -12.54
CA LEU A 88 21.37 5.79 -12.17
C LEU A 88 22.16 4.53 -11.73
N PRO A 89 21.64 3.67 -10.84
CA PRO A 89 22.31 2.40 -10.51
C PRO A 89 22.63 1.50 -11.70
N VAL A 90 21.67 1.33 -12.61
CA VAL A 90 21.85 0.55 -13.84
C VAL A 90 22.93 1.18 -14.72
N TRP A 91 22.91 2.51 -14.91
CA TRP A 91 23.93 3.20 -15.70
C TRP A 91 25.34 3.11 -15.12
N LEU A 92 25.45 3.12 -13.79
CA LEU A 92 26.73 2.94 -13.08
C LEU A 92 27.19 1.48 -13.03
N GLY A 93 26.29 0.52 -13.28
CA GLY A 93 26.62 -0.90 -13.34
C GLY A 93 27.07 -1.50 -12.01
N TRP A 94 26.48 -1.08 -10.87
CA TRP A 94 26.80 -1.63 -9.55
C TRP A 94 25.73 -2.58 -9.00
N LEU A 95 24.71 -2.93 -9.78
CA LEU A 95 23.68 -3.87 -9.35
C LEU A 95 24.13 -5.29 -9.69
N ASP A 96 24.83 -5.94 -8.76
CA ASP A 96 25.46 -7.24 -9.02
C ASP A 96 24.70 -8.39 -8.34
N ASP A 97 24.12 -8.15 -7.16
CA ASP A 97 23.41 -9.17 -6.40
C ASP A 97 22.01 -8.72 -5.90
N ILE A 98 21.27 -9.66 -5.31
CA ILE A 98 19.92 -9.43 -4.80
C ILE A 98 19.83 -8.33 -3.74
N ALA A 99 20.88 -8.14 -2.95
CA ALA A 99 20.92 -7.12 -1.89
C ALA A 99 20.98 -5.72 -2.51
N ASP A 100 21.74 -5.54 -3.60
CA ASP A 100 21.79 -4.27 -4.34
C ASP A 100 20.42 -3.88 -4.89
N TYR A 101 19.73 -4.83 -5.56
CA TYR A 101 18.38 -4.59 -6.08
C TYR A 101 17.39 -4.24 -4.96
N ARG A 102 17.47 -4.94 -3.82
CA ARG A 102 16.63 -4.69 -2.63
C ARG A 102 16.92 -3.34 -1.99
N LEU A 103 18.18 -2.90 -1.96
CA LEU A 103 18.56 -1.58 -1.46
C LEU A 103 17.90 -0.48 -2.31
N VAL A 104 18.01 -0.54 -3.64
CA VAL A 104 17.37 0.43 -4.52
C VAL A 104 15.85 0.39 -4.39
N ALA A 105 15.25 -0.82 -4.30
CA ALA A 105 13.82 -0.99 -4.08
C ALA A 105 13.35 -0.33 -2.79
N LYS A 106 14.09 -0.54 -1.69
CA LYS A 106 13.81 0.05 -0.39
C LYS A 106 13.88 1.58 -0.44
N LEU A 107 14.89 2.14 -1.10
CA LEU A 107 15.03 3.59 -1.27
C LEU A 107 13.87 4.17 -2.11
N ALA A 108 13.50 3.49 -3.19
CA ALA A 108 12.36 3.88 -4.02
C ALA A 108 11.05 3.85 -3.22
N ALA A 109 10.74 2.74 -2.56
CA ALA A 109 9.51 2.56 -1.78
C ALA A 109 9.41 3.59 -0.64
N SER A 110 10.47 3.75 0.14
CA SER A 110 10.49 4.68 1.26
C SER A 110 10.37 6.14 0.81
N PHE A 111 11.02 6.51 -0.30
CA PHE A 111 10.90 7.86 -0.85
C PHE A 111 9.47 8.14 -1.34
N MET A 112 8.86 7.21 -2.09
CA MET A 112 7.50 7.37 -2.59
C MET A 112 6.48 7.56 -1.46
N VAL A 113 6.60 6.78 -0.37
CA VAL A 113 5.70 6.90 0.79
C VAL A 113 6.02 8.14 1.64
N ALA A 114 7.28 8.58 1.73
CA ALA A 114 7.58 9.85 2.38
C ALA A 114 7.01 11.03 1.58
N LEU A 115 7.08 10.96 0.25
CA LEU A 115 6.52 11.96 -0.65
C LEU A 115 4.98 12.00 -0.58
N SER A 116 4.32 10.84 -0.47
CA SER A 116 2.86 10.77 -0.29
C SER A 116 2.42 11.53 0.97
N ALA A 117 3.15 11.38 2.10
CA ALA A 117 2.89 12.15 3.32
C ALA A 117 3.07 13.66 3.11
N GLY A 118 4.08 14.08 2.35
CA GLY A 118 4.26 15.47 1.95
C GLY A 118 3.10 16.04 1.12
N LEU A 119 2.57 15.24 0.18
CA LEU A 119 1.41 15.63 -0.63
C LEU A 119 0.13 15.70 0.22
N LEU A 120 -0.06 14.77 1.15
CA LEU A 120 -1.16 14.80 2.11
C LEU A 120 -1.06 15.98 3.07
N PHE A 121 0.15 16.36 3.50
CA PHE A 121 0.37 17.61 4.23
C PHE A 121 -0.10 18.82 3.41
N LEU A 122 0.32 18.93 2.15
CA LEU A 122 -0.13 20.02 1.28
C LEU A 122 -1.65 20.02 1.08
N ALA A 123 -2.27 18.85 0.94
CA ALA A 123 -3.71 18.71 0.84
C ALA A 123 -4.41 19.14 2.15
N GLY A 124 -3.92 18.66 3.29
CA GLY A 124 -4.43 18.97 4.63
C GLY A 124 -4.34 20.46 4.98
N VAL A 125 -3.29 21.17 4.54
CA VAL A 125 -3.15 22.63 4.77
C VAL A 125 -4.36 23.38 4.22
N ARG A 126 -4.93 22.92 3.11
CA ARG A 126 -6.11 23.53 2.46
C ARG A 126 -7.41 23.22 3.19
N ILE A 127 -7.41 22.26 4.11
CA ILE A 127 -8.59 21.77 4.83
C ILE A 127 -8.62 22.34 6.25
N GLY A 128 -7.55 22.13 7.03
CA GLY A 128 -7.50 22.44 8.46
C GLY A 128 -6.38 23.38 8.89
N GLY A 129 -5.59 23.90 7.94
CA GLY A 129 -4.40 24.71 8.23
C GLY A 129 -3.14 23.88 8.49
N VAL A 130 -2.02 24.56 8.76
CA VAL A 130 -0.68 23.96 8.84
C VAL A 130 -0.56 22.95 9.98
N GLU A 131 -1.03 23.32 11.18
CA GLU A 131 -0.95 22.45 12.36
C GLU A 131 -1.74 21.15 12.13
N ALA A 132 -2.99 21.25 11.68
CA ALA A 132 -3.84 20.09 11.40
C ALA A 132 -3.22 19.17 10.35
N ALA A 133 -2.63 19.76 9.31
CA ALA A 133 -1.97 19.03 8.24
C ALA A 133 -0.72 18.29 8.72
N LEU A 134 0.10 18.93 9.57
CA LEU A 134 1.28 18.29 10.17
C LEU A 134 0.88 17.10 11.03
N VAL A 135 -0.11 17.30 11.92
CA VAL A 135 -0.61 16.22 12.79
C VAL A 135 -1.13 15.06 11.96
N ALA A 136 -1.94 15.33 10.93
CA ALA A 136 -2.46 14.29 10.05
C ALA A 136 -1.36 13.55 9.27
N ALA A 137 -0.40 14.27 8.70
CA ALA A 137 0.66 13.68 7.89
C ALA A 137 1.67 12.88 8.74
N ILE A 138 1.97 13.32 9.97
CA ILE A 138 2.80 12.56 10.92
C ILE A 138 2.05 11.32 11.40
N THR A 139 0.75 11.43 11.70
CA THR A 139 -0.08 10.28 12.09
C THR A 139 -0.11 9.23 10.98
N TYR A 140 -0.32 9.68 9.73
CA TYR A 140 -0.22 8.85 8.54
C TYR A 140 1.16 8.22 8.40
N GLY A 141 2.24 9.01 8.43
CA GLY A 141 3.57 8.51 8.08
C GLY A 141 4.20 7.64 9.16
N ALA A 142 4.10 8.04 10.43
CA ALA A 142 4.85 7.41 11.52
C ALA A 142 4.00 6.51 12.44
N ALA A 143 2.68 6.66 12.42
CA ALA A 143 1.79 5.91 13.33
C ALA A 143 0.87 4.92 12.58
N SER A 144 1.26 4.50 11.37
CA SER A 144 0.45 3.61 10.55
C SER A 144 1.31 2.67 9.68
N ASN A 145 0.66 1.71 9.02
CA ASN A 145 1.29 0.78 8.09
C ASN A 145 1.98 1.45 6.88
N ALA A 146 1.83 2.76 6.66
CA ALA A 146 2.70 3.50 5.76
C ALA A 146 4.18 3.27 6.11
N TRP A 147 4.52 3.26 7.40
CA TRP A 147 5.88 2.94 7.85
C TRP A 147 6.18 1.45 7.69
N THR A 148 5.46 0.54 8.32
CA THR A 148 5.90 -0.86 8.45
C THR A 148 5.62 -1.75 7.25
N VAL A 149 4.82 -1.28 6.30
CA VAL A 149 4.46 -2.05 5.10
C VAL A 149 4.85 -1.28 3.86
N ALA A 150 4.16 -0.16 3.59
CA ALA A 150 4.23 0.48 2.28
C ALA A 150 5.61 1.06 1.94
N SER A 151 6.37 1.49 2.96
CA SER A 151 7.70 2.11 2.77
C SER A 151 8.86 1.11 2.81
N GLN A 152 8.59 -0.16 3.09
CA GLN A 152 9.64 -1.13 3.41
C GLN A 152 10.14 -1.93 2.22
N ALA A 153 9.36 -1.99 1.15
CA ALA A 153 9.65 -2.72 -0.07
C ALA A 153 8.71 -2.24 -1.20
N LEU A 154 9.00 -2.60 -2.46
CA LEU A 154 8.21 -2.20 -3.64
C LEU A 154 6.89 -2.99 -3.78
N TRP A 155 6.07 -2.92 -2.74
CA TRP A 155 4.72 -3.44 -2.75
C TRP A 155 3.79 -2.50 -3.52
N GLN A 156 2.65 -3.03 -3.97
CA GLN A 156 1.60 -2.27 -4.65
C GLN A 156 1.06 -1.07 -3.85
N HIS A 157 1.18 -1.13 -2.52
CA HIS A 157 0.69 -0.10 -1.61
C HIS A 157 1.45 1.21 -1.74
N GLY A 158 2.79 1.19 -1.72
CA GLY A 158 3.61 2.41 -1.64
C GLY A 158 3.41 3.37 -2.82
N PRO A 159 3.63 2.92 -4.07
CA PRO A 159 3.36 3.74 -5.26
C PRO A 159 1.88 4.09 -5.41
N GLY A 160 0.96 3.16 -5.06
CA GLY A 160 -0.47 3.43 -5.03
C GLY A 160 -0.84 4.59 -4.09
N MET A 161 -0.27 4.63 -2.89
CA MET A 161 -0.47 5.69 -1.90
C MET A 161 0.09 7.03 -2.40
N LEU A 162 1.26 7.04 -3.07
CA LEU A 162 1.80 8.24 -3.71
C LEU A 162 0.83 8.81 -4.74
N CYS A 163 0.38 7.97 -5.67
CA CYS A 163 -0.56 8.34 -6.72
C CYS A 163 -1.90 8.84 -6.14
N LEU A 164 -2.48 8.14 -5.17
CA LEU A 164 -3.70 8.57 -4.49
C LEU A 164 -3.52 9.92 -3.78
N SER A 165 -2.39 10.13 -3.11
CA SER A 165 -2.10 11.38 -2.40
C SER A 165 -1.95 12.56 -3.36
N ALA A 166 -1.29 12.34 -4.51
CA ALA A 166 -1.20 13.33 -5.58
C ALA A 166 -2.59 13.65 -6.17
N ALA A 167 -3.39 12.62 -6.46
CA ALA A 167 -4.74 12.79 -6.98
C ALA A 167 -5.64 13.55 -5.99
N LEU A 168 -5.60 13.22 -4.70
CA LEU A 168 -6.36 13.92 -3.66
C LEU A 168 -5.99 15.41 -3.58
N LEU A 169 -4.69 15.74 -3.60
CA LEU A 169 -4.23 17.12 -3.65
C LEU A 169 -4.75 17.86 -4.90
N LEU A 170 -4.72 17.21 -6.06
CA LEU A 170 -5.16 17.79 -7.32
C LEU A 170 -6.69 17.94 -7.40
N VAL A 171 -7.46 16.99 -6.85
CA VAL A 171 -8.92 17.08 -6.73
C VAL A 171 -9.32 18.25 -5.83
N LEU A 172 -8.62 18.47 -4.72
CA LEU A 172 -8.85 19.65 -3.87
C LEU A 172 -8.48 20.96 -4.59
N ARG A 173 -7.43 20.97 -5.41
CA ARG A 173 -7.10 22.12 -6.27
C ARG A 173 -8.16 22.35 -7.35
N LEU A 174 -8.70 21.28 -7.92
CA LEU A 174 -9.76 21.32 -8.93
C LEU A 174 -11.05 21.90 -8.33
N GLU A 175 -11.41 21.50 -7.10
CA GLU A 175 -12.58 22.08 -6.39
C GLU A 175 -12.46 23.60 -6.23
N ARG A 176 -11.26 24.09 -5.91
CA ARG A 176 -11.06 25.52 -5.63
C ARG A 176 -10.91 26.37 -6.89
N ASN A 177 -10.13 25.90 -7.86
CA ASN A 177 -9.69 26.72 -9.00
C ASN A 177 -10.24 26.23 -10.34
N GLY A 178 -10.74 25.00 -10.42
CA GLY A 178 -11.04 24.34 -11.69
C GLY A 178 -9.81 24.14 -12.58
N GLY A 179 -10.06 23.72 -13.82
CA GLY A 179 -9.06 23.69 -14.89
C GLY A 179 -8.84 22.31 -15.48
N ALA A 180 -8.86 22.23 -16.81
CA ALA A 180 -8.63 21.02 -17.59
C ALA A 180 -7.28 20.34 -17.24
N ARG A 181 -6.20 21.12 -17.09
CA ARG A 181 -4.87 20.58 -16.74
C ARG A 181 -4.85 19.91 -15.37
N THR A 182 -5.49 20.53 -14.38
CA THR A 182 -5.60 19.96 -13.02
C THR A 182 -6.43 18.68 -13.03
N ALA A 183 -7.54 18.67 -13.78
CA ALA A 183 -8.39 17.49 -13.93
C ALA A 183 -7.65 16.34 -14.63
N LEU A 184 -6.95 16.64 -15.74
CA LEU A 184 -6.12 15.68 -16.47
C LEU A 184 -5.03 15.11 -15.58
N ALA A 185 -4.31 15.95 -14.85
CA ALA A 185 -3.27 15.49 -13.92
C ALA A 185 -3.84 14.61 -12.80
N ALA A 186 -5.00 14.96 -12.23
CA ALA A 186 -5.67 14.12 -11.23
C ALA A 186 -6.06 12.75 -11.81
N GLY A 187 -6.59 12.74 -13.05
CA GLY A 187 -6.90 11.53 -13.79
C GLY A 187 -5.68 10.65 -14.04
N VAL A 188 -4.54 11.24 -14.43
CA VAL A 188 -3.27 10.51 -14.64
C VAL A 188 -2.83 9.80 -13.36
N PHE A 189 -2.83 10.50 -12.23
CA PHE A 189 -2.42 9.87 -10.97
C PHE A 189 -3.40 8.78 -10.51
N LEU A 190 -4.70 8.93 -10.73
CA LEU A 190 -5.66 7.85 -10.44
C LEU A 190 -5.48 6.65 -11.37
N ALA A 191 -5.22 6.91 -12.65
CA ALA A 191 -4.93 5.87 -13.61
C ALA A 191 -3.67 5.07 -13.24
N LEU A 192 -2.61 5.76 -12.82
CA LEU A 192 -1.39 5.13 -12.30
C LEU A 192 -1.65 4.37 -10.99
N ALA A 193 -2.50 4.89 -10.10
CA ALA A 193 -2.90 4.16 -8.89
C ALA A 193 -3.59 2.84 -9.23
N VAL A 194 -4.49 2.82 -10.22
CA VAL A 194 -5.15 1.61 -10.73
C VAL A 194 -4.14 0.65 -11.35
N ALA A 195 -3.18 1.16 -12.13
CA ALA A 195 -2.11 0.35 -12.72
C ALA A 195 -1.16 -0.26 -11.68
N CYS A 196 -1.00 0.37 -10.50
CA CYS A 196 -0.25 -0.22 -9.38
C CYS A 196 -1.04 -1.32 -8.67
N ARG A 197 -2.37 -1.14 -8.56
CA ARG A 197 -3.27 -2.06 -7.85
C ARG A 197 -4.70 -1.87 -8.32
N SER A 198 -5.32 -2.94 -8.84
CA SER A 198 -6.68 -2.91 -9.37
C SER A 198 -7.73 -2.42 -8.35
N LEU A 199 -7.52 -2.68 -7.05
CA LEU A 199 -8.39 -2.20 -5.97
C LEU A 199 -8.50 -0.66 -5.92
N ASN A 200 -7.50 0.06 -6.46
CA ASN A 200 -7.54 1.52 -6.57
C ASN A 200 -8.55 2.04 -7.61
N LEU A 201 -9.25 1.16 -8.33
CA LEU A 201 -10.42 1.52 -9.12
C LEU A 201 -11.53 2.10 -8.25
N ILE A 202 -11.66 1.63 -7.00
CA ILE A 202 -12.68 2.12 -6.05
C ILE A 202 -12.47 3.60 -5.69
N PRO A 203 -11.29 4.05 -5.18
CA PRO A 203 -11.01 5.47 -4.99
C PRO A 203 -11.21 6.28 -6.27
N SER A 204 -10.74 5.75 -7.40
CA SER A 204 -10.82 6.44 -8.69
C SER A 204 -12.27 6.69 -9.10
N ALA A 205 -13.15 5.71 -8.91
CA ALA A 205 -14.58 5.84 -9.16
C ALA A 205 -15.26 6.82 -8.18
N CYS A 206 -14.91 6.76 -6.89
CA CYS A 206 -15.49 7.66 -5.88
C CYS A 206 -15.10 9.13 -6.14
N LEU A 207 -13.83 9.39 -6.46
CA LEU A 207 -13.35 10.72 -6.82
C LEU A 207 -13.86 11.15 -8.20
N GLY A 208 -14.02 10.22 -9.14
CA GLY A 208 -14.68 10.45 -10.42
C GLY A 208 -16.14 10.89 -10.24
N LEU A 209 -16.87 10.27 -9.31
CA LEU A 209 -18.23 10.67 -8.97
C LEU A 209 -18.27 12.09 -8.37
N PHE A 210 -17.32 12.45 -7.52
CA PHE A 210 -17.17 13.82 -7.02
C PHE A 210 -16.99 14.82 -8.16
N VAL A 211 -16.09 14.52 -9.10
CA VAL A 211 -15.84 15.38 -10.28
C VAL A 211 -17.05 15.42 -11.21
N LEU A 212 -17.74 14.30 -11.44
CA LEU A 212 -18.95 14.26 -12.26
C LEU A 212 -20.05 15.15 -11.68
N VAL A 213 -20.29 15.05 -10.37
CA VAL A 213 -21.38 15.78 -9.70
C VAL A 213 -21.07 17.28 -9.59
N ARG A 214 -19.83 17.65 -9.23
CA ARG A 214 -19.49 19.05 -8.90
C ARG A 214 -18.74 19.79 -10.02
N HIS A 215 -18.04 19.06 -10.87
CA HIS A 215 -17.12 19.58 -11.89
C HIS A 215 -17.36 18.95 -13.26
N ARG A 216 -18.63 18.68 -13.62
CA ARG A 216 -19.03 18.01 -14.87
C ARG A 216 -18.29 18.50 -16.12
N ARG A 217 -17.98 19.80 -16.19
CA ARG A 217 -17.22 20.42 -17.30
C ARG A 217 -15.83 19.82 -17.51
N TRP A 218 -15.23 19.25 -16.47
CA TRP A 218 -13.88 18.69 -16.49
C TRP A 218 -13.86 17.16 -16.46
N VAL A 219 -15.03 16.49 -16.42
CA VAL A 219 -15.10 15.03 -16.25
C VAL A 219 -14.41 14.27 -17.38
N LEU A 220 -14.48 14.76 -18.63
CA LEU A 220 -13.80 14.13 -19.75
C LEU A 220 -12.27 14.21 -19.63
N HIS A 221 -11.74 15.35 -19.20
CA HIS A 221 -10.31 15.53 -18.96
C HIS A 221 -9.83 14.64 -17.80
N PHE A 222 -10.65 14.51 -16.77
CA PHE A 222 -10.38 13.63 -15.64
C PHE A 222 -10.43 12.15 -16.01
N GLY A 223 -11.40 11.75 -16.85
CA GLY A 223 -11.62 10.36 -17.25
C GLY A 223 -10.70 9.86 -18.36
N LEU A 224 -10.21 10.75 -19.24
CA LEU A 224 -9.39 10.36 -20.38
C LEU A 224 -8.15 9.53 -19.99
N PRO A 225 -7.32 9.90 -19.00
CA PRO A 225 -6.18 9.09 -18.59
C PRO A 225 -6.57 7.72 -18.04
N LEU A 226 -7.69 7.63 -17.29
CA LEU A 226 -8.20 6.37 -16.77
C LEU A 226 -8.56 5.40 -17.91
N ILE A 227 -9.18 5.92 -18.97
CA ILE A 227 -9.50 5.14 -20.16
C ILE A 227 -8.22 4.70 -20.88
N LEU A 228 -7.29 5.63 -21.13
CA LEU A 228 -6.06 5.33 -21.87
C LEU A 228 -5.19 4.28 -21.16
N VAL A 229 -4.95 4.47 -19.87
CA VAL A 229 -4.17 3.52 -19.06
C VAL A 229 -4.94 2.21 -18.87
N GLY A 230 -6.27 2.25 -18.73
CA GLY A 230 -7.10 1.05 -18.65
C GLY A 230 -7.04 0.20 -19.92
N VAL A 231 -7.10 0.84 -21.09
CA VAL A 231 -6.93 0.18 -22.40
C VAL A 231 -5.52 -0.39 -22.54
N TRP A 232 -4.50 0.39 -22.19
CA TRP A 232 -3.11 -0.07 -22.25
C TRP A 232 -2.86 -1.27 -21.32
N GLN A 233 -3.28 -1.18 -20.05
CA GLN A 233 -3.14 -2.27 -19.08
C GLN A 233 -3.94 -3.51 -19.49
N GLY A 234 -5.15 -3.32 -20.03
CA GLY A 234 -5.97 -4.41 -20.56
C GLY A 234 -5.30 -5.08 -21.76
N GLY A 235 -4.72 -4.29 -22.67
CA GLY A 235 -3.93 -4.77 -23.80
C GLY A 235 -2.73 -5.60 -23.34
N TYR A 236 -1.93 -5.09 -22.41
CA TYR A 236 -0.82 -5.83 -21.79
C TYR A 236 -1.30 -7.12 -21.13
N ASN A 237 -2.38 -7.07 -20.34
CA ASN A 237 -2.89 -8.25 -19.66
C ASN A 237 -3.35 -9.34 -20.64
N VAL A 238 -4.04 -8.96 -21.72
CA VAL A 238 -4.48 -9.91 -22.75
C VAL A 238 -3.30 -10.44 -23.55
N SER A 239 -2.33 -9.60 -23.94
CA SER A 239 -1.17 -10.05 -24.71
C SER A 239 -0.26 -11.00 -23.93
N THR A 240 -0.14 -10.81 -22.61
CA THR A 240 0.79 -11.58 -21.78
C THR A 240 0.13 -12.77 -21.08
N PHE A 241 -1.15 -12.66 -20.69
CA PHE A 241 -1.84 -13.68 -19.90
C PHE A 241 -3.07 -14.29 -20.61
N GLY A 242 -3.48 -13.75 -21.76
CA GLY A 242 -4.69 -14.18 -22.46
C GLY A 242 -6.00 -13.72 -21.80
N GLU A 243 -5.95 -12.94 -20.72
CA GLU A 243 -7.12 -12.55 -19.91
C GLU A 243 -6.97 -11.11 -19.40
N ILE A 244 -8.06 -10.33 -19.42
CA ILE A 244 -8.03 -8.90 -19.06
C ILE A 244 -7.69 -8.66 -17.58
N ARG A 245 -7.92 -9.66 -16.73
CA ARG A 245 -7.68 -9.60 -15.28
C ARG A 245 -6.20 -9.70 -14.89
N GLY A 246 -5.33 -10.06 -15.84
CA GLY A 246 -3.89 -10.17 -15.63
C GLY A 246 -3.47 -11.46 -14.92
N GLY A 247 -2.23 -11.50 -14.44
CA GLY A 247 -1.58 -12.71 -13.93
C GLY A 247 -1.98 -13.20 -12.54
N TYR A 248 -2.91 -12.51 -11.84
CA TYR A 248 -3.27 -12.83 -10.45
C TYR A 248 -3.77 -14.26 -10.24
N GLU A 249 -4.32 -14.92 -11.27
CA GLU A 249 -4.76 -16.32 -11.20
C GLU A 249 -3.64 -17.26 -10.75
N ALA A 250 -2.41 -17.02 -11.20
CA ALA A 250 -1.25 -17.82 -10.85
C ALA A 250 -0.99 -17.85 -9.33
N ILE A 251 -1.31 -16.77 -8.62
CA ILE A 251 -1.18 -16.73 -7.15
C ILE A 251 -2.19 -17.68 -6.52
N TRP A 252 -3.44 -17.68 -6.97
CA TRP A 252 -4.51 -18.52 -6.41
C TRP A 252 -4.28 -20.02 -6.65
N THR A 253 -3.73 -20.37 -7.82
CA THR A 253 -3.51 -21.76 -8.23
C THR A 253 -2.10 -22.28 -7.92
N SER A 254 -1.23 -21.42 -7.40
CA SER A 254 0.15 -21.76 -7.02
C SER A 254 0.22 -22.92 -6.02
N PRO A 255 1.31 -23.71 -5.97
CA PRO A 255 1.52 -24.72 -4.93
C PRO A 255 1.33 -24.21 -3.49
N TRP A 256 1.61 -22.93 -3.23
CA TRP A 256 1.45 -22.32 -1.90
C TRP A 256 0.01 -21.95 -1.55
N HIS A 257 -0.85 -21.72 -2.56
CA HIS A 257 -2.22 -21.26 -2.33
C HIS A 257 -3.33 -22.12 -2.88
N GLY A 258 -3.06 -22.95 -3.88
CA GLY A 258 -4.04 -23.78 -4.58
C GLY A 258 -4.76 -24.75 -3.67
N TRP A 259 -4.11 -25.21 -2.59
CA TRP A 259 -4.72 -26.10 -1.60
C TRP A 259 -5.97 -25.49 -0.92
N ARG A 260 -6.09 -24.15 -0.90
CA ARG A 260 -7.27 -23.43 -0.36
C ARG A 260 -8.50 -23.54 -1.26
N GLY A 261 -8.34 -23.98 -2.51
CA GLY A 261 -9.43 -24.07 -3.49
C GLY A 261 -10.06 -22.72 -3.84
N LEU A 262 -9.32 -21.62 -3.64
CA LEU A 262 -9.81 -20.28 -3.90
C LEU A 262 -9.76 -19.96 -5.39
N ASN A 263 -10.81 -19.33 -5.87
CA ASN A 263 -10.99 -18.91 -7.25
C ASN A 263 -11.83 -17.62 -7.27
N GLN A 264 -12.12 -17.15 -8.49
CA GLN A 264 -12.85 -15.91 -8.69
C GLN A 264 -14.28 -15.93 -8.13
N GLN A 265 -14.89 -17.11 -8.02
CA GLN A 265 -16.27 -17.28 -7.55
C GLN A 265 -16.37 -17.31 -6.02
N ASN A 266 -15.34 -17.78 -5.32
CA ASN A 266 -15.38 -17.97 -3.87
C ASN A 266 -14.42 -17.06 -3.08
N ALA A 267 -13.46 -16.37 -3.72
CA ALA A 267 -12.50 -15.53 -3.02
C ALA A 267 -13.15 -14.37 -2.23
N PHE A 268 -14.35 -13.93 -2.62
CA PHE A 268 -15.09 -12.82 -2.00
C PHE A 268 -16.45 -13.25 -1.41
N THR A 269 -16.49 -14.40 -0.74
CA THR A 269 -17.72 -14.94 -0.12
C THR A 269 -17.70 -15.01 1.39
N HIS A 270 -16.66 -14.48 2.05
CA HIS A 270 -16.58 -14.47 3.50
C HIS A 270 -17.73 -13.63 4.11
N PRO A 271 -18.37 -14.07 5.20
CA PRO A 271 -19.48 -13.31 5.81
C PRO A 271 -19.06 -11.89 6.22
N ILE A 272 -19.76 -10.88 5.70
CA ILE A 272 -19.42 -9.47 5.89
C ILE A 272 -19.29 -9.10 7.36
N GLY A 273 -20.22 -9.54 8.22
CA GLY A 273 -20.21 -9.22 9.65
C GLY A 273 -18.95 -9.72 10.36
N ALA A 274 -18.60 -10.99 10.14
CA ALA A 274 -17.36 -11.58 10.67
C ALA A 274 -16.13 -10.88 10.07
N GLY A 275 -16.15 -10.60 8.77
CA GLY A 275 -15.06 -9.92 8.08
C GLY A 275 -14.78 -8.52 8.61
N VAL A 276 -15.81 -7.73 8.92
CA VAL A 276 -15.64 -6.40 9.51
C VAL A 276 -15.04 -6.49 10.92
N VAL A 277 -15.51 -7.44 11.74
CA VAL A 277 -14.94 -7.69 13.08
C VAL A 277 -13.47 -8.10 12.96
N ASN A 278 -13.15 -8.99 12.02
CA ASN A 278 -11.79 -9.41 11.73
C ASN A 278 -10.89 -8.23 11.32
N LEU A 279 -11.34 -7.40 10.37
CA LEU A 279 -10.56 -6.26 9.88
C LEU A 279 -10.32 -5.17 10.94
N LEU A 280 -11.23 -5.01 11.90
CA LEU A 280 -11.15 -3.92 12.88
C LEU A 280 -10.53 -4.35 14.20
N LEU A 281 -10.89 -5.53 14.71
CA LEU A 281 -10.68 -5.92 16.12
C LEU A 281 -9.78 -7.14 16.29
N ASN A 282 -9.36 -7.79 15.21
CA ASN A 282 -8.49 -8.96 15.31
C ASN A 282 -7.16 -8.59 16.02
N PRO A 283 -6.68 -9.41 16.98
CA PRO A 283 -5.47 -9.10 17.76
C PRO A 283 -4.19 -8.97 16.93
N ASN A 284 -4.16 -9.58 15.75
CA ASN A 284 -2.97 -9.70 14.92
C ASN A 284 -3.02 -8.87 13.64
N LYS A 285 -4.24 -8.49 13.22
CA LYS A 285 -4.48 -7.86 11.91
C LYS A 285 -5.51 -6.73 11.97
N GLY A 286 -6.04 -6.41 13.15
CA GLY A 286 -7.11 -5.44 13.32
C GLY A 286 -6.60 -3.99 13.22
N LEU A 287 -7.30 -3.16 12.45
CA LEU A 287 -7.01 -1.73 12.33
C LEU A 287 -6.96 -1.02 13.68
N LEU A 288 -7.91 -1.29 14.58
CA LEU A 288 -8.00 -0.60 15.87
C LEU A 288 -7.03 -1.16 16.92
N VAL A 289 -6.46 -2.34 16.69
CA VAL A 289 -5.41 -2.92 17.51
C VAL A 289 -4.05 -2.34 17.15
N TYR A 290 -3.78 -2.10 15.86
CA TYR A 290 -2.49 -1.58 15.40
C TYR A 290 -2.47 -0.05 15.26
N SER A 291 -3.64 0.55 15.03
CA SER A 291 -3.83 1.98 14.76
C SER A 291 -5.10 2.51 15.43
N PRO A 292 -5.22 2.48 16.78
CA PRO A 292 -6.41 2.96 17.50
C PRO A 292 -6.80 4.41 17.18
N TRP A 293 -5.87 5.27 16.73
CA TRP A 293 -6.21 6.63 16.29
C TRP A 293 -7.20 6.63 15.11
N ALA A 294 -7.32 5.54 14.37
CA ALA A 294 -8.27 5.39 13.27
C ALA A 294 -9.73 5.56 13.72
N ILE A 295 -10.04 5.36 15.00
CA ILE A 295 -11.38 5.66 15.53
C ILE A 295 -11.75 7.14 15.32
N PHE A 296 -10.79 8.06 15.46
CA PHE A 296 -11.01 9.48 15.20
C PHE A 296 -11.25 9.74 13.72
N ALA A 297 -10.55 9.04 12.82
CA ALA A 297 -10.79 9.15 11.40
C ALA A 297 -12.18 8.62 10.99
N ILE A 298 -12.61 7.49 11.56
CA ILE A 298 -13.95 6.91 11.32
C ILE A 298 -15.05 7.87 11.82
N VAL A 299 -14.91 8.40 13.04
CA VAL A 299 -15.83 9.41 13.58
C VAL A 299 -15.80 10.68 12.73
N GLY A 300 -14.61 11.09 12.26
CA GLY A 300 -14.43 12.23 11.38
C GLY A 300 -15.14 12.09 10.04
N LEU A 301 -15.11 10.89 9.43
CA LEU A 301 -15.84 10.58 8.20
C LEU A 301 -17.33 10.80 8.42
N ALA A 302 -17.90 10.17 9.45
CA ALA A 302 -19.31 10.30 9.80
C ALA A 302 -19.70 11.76 10.10
N ALA A 303 -18.88 12.48 10.88
CA ALA A 303 -19.14 13.86 11.28
C ALA A 303 -19.03 14.86 10.12
N SER A 304 -18.29 14.54 9.06
CA SER A 304 -18.08 15.44 7.92
C SER A 304 -18.96 15.14 6.70
N LEU A 305 -19.79 14.09 6.73
CA LEU A 305 -20.69 13.71 5.62
C LEU A 305 -21.59 14.85 5.11
N ARG A 306 -21.97 15.79 5.97
CA ARG A 306 -22.81 16.93 5.61
C ARG A 306 -22.08 18.27 5.71
N SER A 307 -20.76 18.23 5.88
CA SER A 307 -19.93 19.41 6.02
C SER A 307 -19.80 20.14 4.69
N LYS A 308 -20.32 21.38 4.62
CA LYS A 308 -20.11 22.26 3.47
C LYS A 308 -18.65 22.72 3.33
N GLU A 309 -17.91 22.73 4.44
CA GLU A 309 -16.48 23.08 4.48
C GLU A 309 -15.61 22.00 3.83
N PHE A 310 -16.09 20.75 3.79
CA PHE A 310 -15.34 19.61 3.28
C PHE A 310 -16.18 18.73 2.34
N PRO A 311 -16.54 19.24 1.15
CA PRO A 311 -17.46 18.58 0.23
C PRO A 311 -16.93 17.24 -0.33
N LEU A 312 -15.64 16.95 -0.16
CA LEU A 312 -15.02 15.69 -0.58
C LEU A 312 -15.33 14.54 0.40
N SER A 313 -15.69 14.84 1.65
CA SER A 313 -15.89 13.83 2.71
C SER A 313 -16.86 12.69 2.37
N PRO A 314 -18.05 12.93 1.78
CA PRO A 314 -18.96 11.85 1.41
C PRO A 314 -18.35 10.82 0.47
N TYR A 315 -17.49 11.28 -0.44
CA TYR A 315 -16.83 10.43 -1.43
C TYR A 315 -15.64 9.69 -0.83
N LEU A 316 -14.92 10.29 0.12
CA LEU A 316 -13.93 9.57 0.94
C LEU A 316 -14.60 8.50 1.81
N SER A 317 -15.77 8.81 2.37
CA SER A 317 -16.55 7.86 3.16
C SER A 317 -17.06 6.69 2.31
N LEU A 318 -17.57 7.00 1.11
CA LEU A 318 -17.98 5.98 0.14
C LEU A 318 -16.80 5.08 -0.26
N TRP A 319 -15.63 5.66 -0.55
CA TRP A 319 -14.42 4.91 -0.82
C TRP A 319 -14.06 3.96 0.33
N VAL A 320 -13.97 4.49 1.56
CA VAL A 320 -13.64 3.69 2.75
C VAL A 320 -14.64 2.55 2.95
N VAL A 321 -15.93 2.83 2.85
CA VAL A 321 -16.99 1.82 3.03
C VAL A 321 -16.89 0.72 1.97
N ILE A 322 -16.77 1.06 0.68
CA ILE A 322 -16.72 0.05 -0.38
C ILE A 322 -15.47 -0.83 -0.23
N VAL A 323 -14.30 -0.25 0.08
CA VAL A 323 -13.08 -1.03 0.30
C VAL A 323 -13.22 -1.93 1.54
N VAL A 324 -13.74 -1.42 2.66
CA VAL A 324 -13.94 -2.24 3.86
C VAL A 324 -14.90 -3.39 3.60
N VAL A 325 -16.01 -3.16 2.88
CA VAL A 325 -16.94 -4.23 2.51
C VAL A 325 -16.26 -5.27 1.61
N ALA A 326 -15.56 -4.83 0.57
CA ALA A 326 -14.84 -5.74 -0.34
C ALA A 326 -13.79 -6.58 0.41
N LEU A 327 -13.02 -5.97 1.31
CA LEU A 327 -12.02 -6.68 2.11
C LEU A 327 -12.65 -7.59 3.17
N ALA A 328 -13.80 -7.23 3.74
CA ALA A 328 -14.51 -8.07 4.72
C ALA A 328 -15.05 -9.36 4.09
N GLN A 329 -15.30 -9.34 2.78
CA GLN A 329 -15.73 -10.50 2.02
C GLN A 329 -14.56 -11.36 1.53
N ASN A 330 -13.32 -10.87 1.59
CA ASN A 330 -12.15 -11.62 1.16
C ASN A 330 -11.91 -12.82 2.09
N GLN A 331 -11.83 -14.03 1.52
CA GLN A 331 -11.49 -15.24 2.28
C GLN A 331 -10.12 -15.13 2.94
N LEU A 332 -9.19 -14.37 2.35
CA LEU A 332 -7.86 -14.08 2.90
C LEU A 332 -7.81 -12.71 3.59
N TRP A 333 -8.84 -12.35 4.37
CA TRP A 333 -8.98 -11.03 4.99
C TRP A 333 -7.77 -10.60 5.84
N TRP A 334 -6.99 -11.53 6.40
CA TRP A 334 -5.80 -11.25 7.21
C TRP A 334 -4.61 -10.73 6.42
N GLY A 335 -4.64 -10.83 5.09
CA GLY A 335 -3.57 -10.32 4.24
C GLY A 335 -2.23 -11.02 4.47
N GLY A 336 -2.22 -12.35 4.51
CA GLY A 336 -1.00 -13.16 4.50
C GLY A 336 -0.04 -12.89 5.68
N SER A 337 1.26 -13.07 5.44
CA SER A 337 2.33 -13.02 6.45
C SER A 337 2.73 -11.63 6.93
N GLY A 338 2.27 -10.56 6.26
CA GLY A 338 2.68 -9.18 6.55
C GLY A 338 2.35 -8.70 7.97
N PHE A 339 3.06 -7.68 8.44
CA PHE A 339 2.78 -7.07 9.75
C PHE A 339 1.48 -6.27 9.74
N GLY A 340 0.57 -6.60 10.66
CA GLY A 340 -0.64 -5.82 10.90
C GLY A 340 -1.62 -5.71 9.71
N PRO A 341 -2.51 -4.69 9.73
CA PRO A 341 -3.63 -4.51 8.79
C PRO A 341 -3.20 -4.01 7.38
N ARG A 342 -2.35 -4.75 6.65
CA ARG A 342 -1.74 -4.26 5.40
C ARG A 342 -2.74 -3.76 4.34
N TYR A 343 -3.96 -4.32 4.28
CA TYR A 343 -4.97 -3.90 3.31
C TYR A 343 -5.55 -2.51 3.54
N PHE A 344 -5.30 -1.89 4.70
CA PHE A 344 -5.75 -0.53 5.00
C PHE A 344 -4.77 0.56 4.53
N CYS A 345 -3.61 0.22 3.95
CA CYS A 345 -2.58 1.19 3.58
C CYS A 345 -3.14 2.35 2.74
N GLU A 346 -3.88 2.06 1.69
CA GLU A 346 -4.43 3.11 0.81
C GLU A 346 -5.51 3.94 1.52
N LEU A 347 -6.32 3.34 2.40
CA LEU A 347 -7.36 4.05 3.16
C LEU A 347 -6.79 5.09 4.13
N GLN A 348 -5.54 4.93 4.56
CA GLN A 348 -4.87 5.90 5.43
C GLN A 348 -4.71 7.27 4.73
N THR A 349 -4.67 7.29 3.39
CA THR A 349 -4.62 8.56 2.63
C THR A 349 -5.92 9.38 2.81
N ALA A 350 -7.08 8.71 2.77
CA ALA A 350 -8.37 9.31 3.09
C ALA A 350 -8.47 9.71 4.57
N PHE A 351 -8.01 8.85 5.48
CA PHE A 351 -8.00 9.16 6.92
C PHE A 351 -7.16 10.40 7.24
N ALA A 352 -6.02 10.60 6.58
CA ALA A 352 -5.20 11.79 6.77
C ALA A 352 -5.97 13.10 6.48
N LEU A 353 -6.72 13.17 5.37
CA LEU A 353 -7.49 14.37 5.05
C LEU A 353 -8.63 14.62 6.03
N VAL A 354 -9.29 13.55 6.48
CA VAL A 354 -10.36 13.63 7.47
C VAL A 354 -9.82 14.07 8.83
N LEU A 355 -8.65 13.57 9.24
CA LEU A 355 -7.97 14.02 10.44
C LEU A 355 -7.57 15.50 10.35
N ALA A 356 -7.11 15.96 9.19
CA ALA A 356 -6.82 17.38 8.99
C ALA A 356 -8.09 18.24 9.17
N TRP A 357 -9.25 17.78 8.70
CA TRP A 357 -10.53 18.48 8.96
C TRP A 357 -10.97 18.40 10.43
N LEU A 358 -10.74 17.27 11.08
CA LEU A 358 -11.21 17.00 12.44
C LEU A 358 -10.33 17.66 13.51
N TRP A 359 -9.03 17.84 13.25
CA TRP A 359 -8.05 18.31 14.23
C TRP A 359 -8.45 19.60 14.96
N PRO A 360 -8.93 20.68 14.31
CA PRO A 360 -9.34 21.89 15.03
C PRO A 360 -10.44 21.65 16.07
N ARG A 361 -11.25 20.59 15.90
CA ARG A 361 -12.31 20.19 16.83
C ARG A 361 -11.76 19.35 17.98
N ILE A 362 -10.77 18.49 17.72
CA ILE A 362 -10.04 17.70 18.74
C ILE A 362 -9.20 18.64 19.61
N ALA A 363 -8.42 19.55 19.01
CA ALA A 363 -7.47 20.41 19.69
C ALA A 363 -8.12 21.32 20.75
N ARG A 364 -9.39 21.70 20.55
CA ARG A 364 -10.17 22.53 21.49
C ARG A 364 -10.66 21.77 22.73
N ARG A 365 -10.62 20.43 22.74
CA ARG A 365 -11.13 19.60 23.83
C ARG A 365 -9.99 18.79 24.45
N PRO A 366 -9.48 19.16 25.65
CA PRO A 366 -8.31 18.53 26.26
C PRO A 366 -8.40 17.01 26.33
N PHE A 367 -9.55 16.47 26.71
CA PHE A 367 -9.78 15.02 26.77
C PHE A 367 -9.59 14.32 25.41
N LEU A 368 -10.17 14.87 24.33
CA LEU A 368 -10.01 14.30 22.99
C LEU A 368 -8.59 14.44 22.49
N ARG A 369 -7.94 15.58 22.74
CA ARG A 369 -6.54 15.83 22.38
C ARG A 369 -5.60 14.84 23.06
N THR A 370 -5.77 14.63 24.37
CA THR A 370 -4.98 13.65 25.13
C THR A 370 -5.25 12.24 24.65
N GLY A 371 -6.53 11.85 24.48
CA GLY A 371 -6.88 10.53 23.97
C GLY A 371 -6.27 10.26 22.58
N PHE A 372 -6.36 11.22 21.66
CA PHE A 372 -5.76 11.11 20.34
C PHE A 372 -4.22 11.00 20.39
N ALA A 373 -3.57 11.80 21.23
CA ALA A 373 -2.12 11.73 21.43
C ALA A 373 -1.67 10.37 21.98
N VAL A 374 -2.40 9.80 22.95
CA VAL A 374 -2.15 8.46 23.48
C VAL A 374 -2.30 7.40 22.38
N CYS A 375 -3.36 7.49 21.57
CA CYS A 375 -3.55 6.59 20.43
C CYS A 375 -2.40 6.67 19.42
N ILE A 376 -1.94 7.87 19.08
CA ILE A 376 -0.78 8.05 18.18
C ILE A 376 0.48 7.45 18.79
N ALA A 377 0.77 7.75 20.07
CA ALA A 377 1.97 7.27 20.74
C ALA A 377 1.99 5.73 20.79
N PHE A 378 0.86 5.12 21.12
CA PHE A 378 0.71 3.67 21.09
C PHE A 378 0.90 3.10 19.67
N SER A 379 0.25 3.67 18.66
CA SER A 379 0.40 3.23 17.28
C SER A 379 1.82 3.39 16.75
N PHE A 380 2.51 4.46 17.11
CA PHE A 380 3.93 4.67 16.81
C PHE A 380 4.78 3.56 17.43
N ALA A 381 4.57 3.21 18.70
CA ALA A 381 5.27 2.10 19.34
C ALA A 381 4.99 0.75 18.64
N VAL A 382 3.75 0.52 18.19
CA VAL A 382 3.40 -0.64 17.36
C VAL A 382 4.16 -0.61 16.03
N GLN A 383 4.27 0.55 15.37
CA GLN A 383 5.03 0.66 14.13
C GLN A 383 6.53 0.44 14.33
N VAL A 384 7.11 0.84 15.47
CA VAL A 384 8.50 0.50 15.83
C VAL A 384 8.68 -1.02 15.89
N ILE A 385 7.73 -1.76 16.48
CA ILE A 385 7.79 -3.24 16.49
C ILE A 385 7.79 -3.78 15.05
N GLY A 386 6.89 -3.28 14.20
CA GLY A 386 6.85 -3.71 12.80
C GLY A 386 8.13 -3.41 12.03
N ALA A 387 8.71 -2.21 12.21
CA ALA A 387 9.89 -1.78 11.46
C ALA A 387 11.18 -2.46 11.92
N PHE A 388 11.31 -2.81 13.21
CA PHE A 388 12.57 -3.30 13.78
C PHE A 388 12.53 -4.76 14.23
N TYR A 389 11.36 -5.37 14.46
CA TYR A 389 11.26 -6.71 15.06
C TYR A 389 10.58 -7.76 14.15
N THR A 390 10.03 -7.34 13.01
CA THR A 390 9.39 -8.24 12.01
C THR A 390 10.36 -8.59 10.88
N PRO A 391 10.30 -9.78 10.26
CA PRO A 391 9.42 -10.92 10.56
C PRO A 391 9.87 -11.64 11.82
N CYS A 392 8.95 -12.26 12.57
CA CYS A 392 9.27 -12.95 13.84
C CYS A 392 8.81 -14.41 13.88
N GLY A 393 8.63 -15.05 12.71
CA GLY A 393 8.15 -16.44 12.61
C GLY A 393 6.68 -16.65 13.01
N TRP A 394 5.99 -15.64 13.55
CA TRP A 394 4.62 -15.76 14.05
C TRP A 394 3.64 -16.38 13.04
N HIS A 395 3.78 -16.05 11.76
CA HIS A 395 2.89 -16.54 10.72
C HIS A 395 3.14 -18.00 10.32
N GLU A 396 4.30 -18.57 10.67
CA GLU A 396 4.73 -19.92 10.30
C GLU A 396 4.63 -20.90 11.47
N GLU A 397 5.00 -20.46 12.68
CA GLU A 397 5.13 -21.35 13.84
C GLU A 397 4.05 -21.11 14.91
N PRO A 398 3.56 -22.16 15.58
CA PRO A 398 3.95 -23.57 15.45
C PRO A 398 3.36 -24.29 14.23
N VAL A 399 2.28 -23.74 13.67
CA VAL A 399 1.64 -24.20 12.43
C VAL A 399 1.30 -22.96 11.62
N PRO A 400 1.50 -22.93 10.29
CA PRO A 400 1.20 -21.76 9.48
C PRO A 400 -0.22 -21.23 9.71
N ILE A 401 -0.38 -19.91 9.85
CA ILE A 401 -1.70 -19.27 10.09
C ILE A 401 -2.69 -19.55 8.96
N ASP A 402 -2.17 -19.86 7.78
CA ASP A 402 -2.97 -20.22 6.63
C ASP A 402 -3.58 -21.61 6.79
N LEU A 403 -2.96 -22.52 7.55
CA LEU A 403 -3.47 -23.87 7.83
C LEU A 403 -4.30 -23.94 9.12
N ASP A 404 -3.97 -23.12 10.12
CA ASP A 404 -4.72 -22.98 11.36
C ASP A 404 -5.11 -21.51 11.61
N GLU A 405 -6.26 -21.13 11.02
CA GLU A 405 -6.80 -19.77 11.12
C GLU A 405 -7.21 -19.38 12.56
N SER A 406 -7.39 -20.36 13.47
CA SER A 406 -7.76 -20.06 14.86
C SER A 406 -6.69 -19.21 15.57
N ARG A 407 -5.43 -19.36 15.14
CA ARG A 407 -4.28 -18.56 15.59
C ARG A 407 -4.44 -17.07 15.32
N LEU A 408 -5.20 -16.67 14.28
CA LEU A 408 -5.46 -15.27 13.99
C LEU A 408 -6.18 -14.59 15.15
N TRP A 409 -7.00 -15.31 15.92
CA TRP A 409 -7.77 -14.79 17.06
C TRP A 409 -7.19 -15.16 18.44
N ASP A 410 -6.02 -15.80 18.48
CA ASP A 410 -5.37 -16.15 19.75
C ASP A 410 -4.73 -14.93 20.41
N TRP A 411 -5.36 -14.46 21.49
CA TRP A 411 -4.85 -13.37 22.32
C TRP A 411 -3.68 -13.76 23.22
N ARG A 412 -3.39 -15.05 23.37
CA ARG A 412 -2.23 -15.55 24.14
C ARG A 412 -0.95 -15.48 23.32
N ASP A 413 -1.08 -15.44 22.01
CA ASP A 413 0.01 -15.39 21.05
C ASP A 413 -0.14 -14.27 20.00
N PRO A 414 -0.20 -12.99 20.41
CA PRO A 414 -0.31 -11.91 19.44
C PRO A 414 1.03 -11.64 18.74
N GLN A 415 0.99 -11.36 17.43
CA GLN A 415 2.13 -11.03 16.57
C GLN A 415 3.01 -9.94 17.18
N LEU A 416 2.40 -8.90 17.77
CA LEU A 416 3.12 -7.83 18.45
C LEU A 416 4.03 -8.35 19.58
N LEU A 417 3.48 -9.22 20.43
CA LEU A 417 4.21 -9.78 21.56
C LEU A 417 5.25 -10.80 21.12
N ARG A 418 4.93 -11.64 20.12
CA ARG A 418 5.90 -12.58 19.55
C ARG A 418 7.09 -11.86 18.94
N CYS A 419 6.86 -10.80 18.17
CA CYS A 419 7.93 -10.02 17.57
C CYS A 419 8.78 -9.31 18.63
N LEU A 420 8.17 -8.73 19.66
CA LEU A 420 8.93 -8.17 20.79
C LEU A 420 9.82 -9.20 21.50
N ARG A 421 9.30 -10.41 21.74
CA ARG A 421 10.05 -11.51 22.39
C ARG A 421 11.17 -12.05 21.52
N ALA A 422 11.01 -12.05 20.20
CA ALA A 422 12.03 -12.49 19.26
C ALA A 422 13.26 -11.55 19.21
N GLY A 423 13.11 -10.32 19.68
CA GLY A 423 14.17 -9.31 19.65
C GLY A 423 14.29 -8.57 18.31
N PRO A 424 15.11 -7.52 18.26
CA PRO A 424 15.29 -6.72 17.05
C PRO A 424 15.98 -7.53 15.95
N ARG A 425 15.63 -7.23 14.70
CA ARG A 425 16.26 -7.80 13.51
C ARG A 425 17.54 -7.05 13.16
N PRO A 426 18.55 -7.77 12.63
CA PRO A 426 19.82 -7.16 12.26
C PRO A 426 19.66 -6.20 11.08
N PHE A 427 20.66 -5.34 10.90
CA PHE A 427 20.75 -4.39 9.78
C PHE A 427 21.32 -5.11 8.56
N GLU A 428 20.43 -5.68 7.74
CA GLU A 428 20.77 -6.50 6.57
C GLU A 428 21.77 -5.81 5.63
N PHE A 429 21.61 -4.51 5.36
CA PHE A 429 22.52 -3.79 4.46
C PHE A 429 23.89 -3.44 5.05
N LEU A 430 24.16 -3.80 6.32
CA LEU A 430 25.48 -3.63 6.95
C LEU A 430 26.18 -4.97 7.21
N MET A 431 25.51 -6.10 6.99
CA MET A 431 26.11 -7.41 7.17
C MET A 431 26.91 -7.78 5.91
N SER A 432 28.07 -8.39 6.10
CA SER A 432 28.82 -8.98 4.99
C SER A 432 28.37 -10.43 4.77
N ASP A 433 28.57 -11.00 3.59
CA ASP A 433 28.27 -12.41 3.28
C ASP A 433 28.97 -13.44 4.22
N ALA A 434 29.81 -12.97 5.14
CA ALA A 434 30.57 -13.79 6.10
C ALA A 434 29.94 -13.86 7.50
N ASP A 435 28.84 -13.15 7.77
CA ASP A 435 28.08 -13.16 9.04
C ASP A 435 26.75 -13.93 8.90
#